data_AF-A0AAW1S6K3-F1
#
_entry.id   AF-A0AAW1S6K3-F1
#
_cell.length_a   1.000
_cell.length_b   1.000
_cell.length_c   1.000
_cell.angle_alpha   90.00
_cell.angle_beta   90.00
_cell.angle_gamma   90.00
#
_symmetry.space_group_name_H-M   'P 1'
#
loop_
_entity.id
_entity.type
_entity.pdbx_description
1 polymer ?
#
loop_
_entity_poly.entity_id
_entity_poly.type
_entity_poly.pdbx_seq_one_letter_code
_entity_poly.pdbx_strand_id
1 'polypeptide(L)'
;MSDWQAPPEEGFSCATCRALRSFDDIYTGELAQCPCLLCIPCVREQATSVLEQRLAALQQPAKQRGHEENFGNGQSVWYVDRSGRLIEATIAAIDRTIRPWAYSIHLAGAVGSRETEADRLRPVSGSETWSTPQSRQRNPALLAPCPTPNCRGQMSERALQELQPDLFSRWSQAASEAAMAAAGFIQCPHVGCGVSIERLPATDTRPSSAASAASGAAELDPLGQPLSEEVREHRLHHRFRCPACSNDFCDACWAVPYHQGWTCEQHRMPSCLFCPARVPPADPVAAGSKSAKQLRIAICRLGGDPRWCLQREELLALHARLHLICQAAACQALLQKACLKRLPCSHWCCGLREEPACLPCLEGCSSQQPGGRSVSLGEACQLCWEELSSAPSLALTCGHLCHAHCAEEQLQKGFPGPNISLNFLFCPSCGPGHAAEQAACPQHALARSHLDHPALQGLLQKPLRLRDQLATCARARLRMEGLLHSEPALQPGAEFDGRPVDYALSKFLFFECSKCFKPYFGGRRECGAGPGGDGVEFNKQELLCATCMGSDKCQEHGADFIEWKCHYCCNVSSWFCWGSTHMCNECHNTGARAFRTPAMLILSRNAHQ
;
A
#
# COMPACT_ATOMS: atom_id res chain seq x y z
N MET A 1 60.04 -8.96 -59.79
CA MET A 1 60.15 -10.31 -59.21
C MET A 1 61.07 -10.21 -58.01
N SER A 2 60.51 -10.34 -56.80
CA SER A 2 61.16 -10.91 -55.60
C SER A 2 60.22 -10.70 -54.39
N ASP A 3 59.43 -11.75 -54.15
CA ASP A 3 58.89 -12.23 -52.87
C ASP A 3 58.10 -11.28 -51.95
N TRP A 4 56.78 -11.26 -52.16
CA TRP A 4 55.80 -10.85 -51.15
C TRP A 4 55.41 -12.10 -50.34
N GLN A 5 56.12 -12.37 -49.25
CA GLN A 5 55.69 -13.37 -48.26
C GLN A 5 54.60 -12.74 -47.37
N ALA A 6 53.49 -13.46 -47.19
CA ALA A 6 52.39 -13.06 -46.33
C ALA A 6 52.89 -12.81 -44.88
N PRO A 7 52.44 -11.74 -44.19
CA PRO A 7 52.89 -11.47 -42.83
C PRO A 7 52.30 -12.52 -41.85
N PRO A 8 53.05 -12.90 -40.80
CA PRO A 8 52.57 -13.81 -39.75
C PRO A 8 51.40 -13.18 -38.97
N GLU A 9 50.51 -14.05 -38.48
CA GLU A 9 49.15 -13.73 -38.02
C GLU A 9 49.02 -12.86 -36.74
N GLU A 10 50.11 -12.32 -36.18
CA GLU A 10 50.12 -11.69 -34.84
C GLU A 10 50.91 -10.36 -34.79
N GLY A 11 50.56 -9.36 -35.62
CA GLY A 11 51.20 -8.05 -35.53
C GLY A 11 50.45 -6.88 -36.20
N PHE A 12 50.67 -5.67 -35.68
CA PHE A 12 50.24 -4.39 -36.24
C PHE A 12 51.21 -3.94 -37.35
N SER A 13 50.66 -3.54 -38.50
CA SER A 13 51.42 -2.92 -39.60
C SER A 13 51.06 -1.46 -39.71
N CYS A 14 52.04 -0.56 -39.54
CA CYS A 14 51.81 0.87 -39.76
C CYS A 14 51.61 1.14 -41.25
N ALA A 15 50.51 1.82 -41.62
CA ALA A 15 50.19 2.14 -43.01
C ALA A 15 51.22 3.05 -43.70
N THR A 16 52.02 3.80 -42.93
CA THR A 16 53.02 4.75 -43.44
C THR A 16 54.41 4.16 -43.57
N CYS A 17 54.86 3.32 -42.61
CA CYS A 17 56.22 2.75 -42.62
C CYS A 17 56.28 1.23 -42.87
N ARG A 18 55.12 0.54 -42.94
CA ARG A 18 54.95 -0.90 -43.20
C ARG A 18 55.73 -1.83 -42.26
N ALA A 19 56.19 -1.35 -41.11
CA ALA A 19 56.82 -2.18 -40.09
C ALA A 19 55.77 -3.02 -39.35
N LEU A 20 55.99 -4.34 -39.28
CA LEU A 20 55.19 -5.29 -38.52
C LEU A 20 55.69 -5.36 -37.06
N ARG A 21 54.82 -5.19 -36.06
CA ARG A 21 55.17 -5.23 -34.62
C ARG A 21 54.07 -5.90 -33.78
N SER A 22 54.41 -6.58 -32.69
CA SER A 22 53.41 -7.21 -31.82
C SER A 22 52.68 -6.16 -30.97
N PHE A 23 51.49 -6.47 -30.45
CA PHE A 23 50.74 -5.54 -29.58
C PHE A 23 51.44 -5.30 -28.24
N ASP A 24 52.24 -6.25 -27.75
CA ASP A 24 52.99 -6.13 -26.49
C ASP A 24 54.16 -5.13 -26.61
N ASP A 25 54.70 -4.92 -27.83
CA ASP A 25 55.80 -3.99 -28.10
C ASP A 25 55.37 -2.51 -28.03
N ILE A 26 54.07 -2.20 -28.07
CA ILE A 26 53.54 -0.82 -28.03
C ILE A 26 53.90 -0.12 -26.70
N TYR A 27 54.15 -0.87 -25.62
CA TYR A 27 54.30 -0.34 -24.26
C TYR A 27 55.72 -0.44 -23.68
N THR A 28 56.68 -1.08 -24.34
CA THR A 28 58.06 -1.27 -23.84
C THR A 28 58.99 -0.07 -24.07
N GLY A 29 58.45 1.08 -24.50
CA GLY A 29 59.16 2.37 -24.47
C GLY A 29 59.92 2.76 -25.75
N GLU A 30 60.14 1.84 -26.70
CA GLU A 30 60.77 2.19 -27.99
C GLU A 30 59.75 2.75 -29.02
N LEU A 31 58.45 2.55 -28.80
CA LEU A 31 57.35 2.97 -29.68
C LEU A 31 56.74 4.35 -29.36
N ALA A 32 57.14 4.98 -28.25
CA ALA A 32 56.71 6.35 -27.90
C ALA A 32 57.26 7.44 -28.85
N GLN A 33 58.11 7.06 -29.82
CA GLN A 33 58.81 7.96 -30.74
C GLN A 33 58.42 7.81 -32.22
N CYS A 34 57.50 6.91 -32.60
CA CYS A 34 56.97 6.90 -33.97
C CYS A 34 55.81 7.91 -34.07
N PRO A 35 55.95 9.00 -34.86
CA PRO A 35 54.92 10.03 -35.05
C PRO A 35 53.70 9.53 -35.85
N CYS A 36 53.59 8.22 -36.03
CA CYS A 36 52.77 7.50 -36.99
C CYS A 36 51.81 6.49 -36.33
N LEU A 37 51.83 6.34 -35.00
CA LEU A 37 50.83 5.57 -34.26
C LEU A 37 49.65 6.46 -33.85
N LEU A 38 48.46 5.86 -33.84
CA LEU A 38 47.30 6.39 -33.12
C LEU A 38 47.76 6.82 -31.72
N CYS A 39 47.54 8.09 -31.36
CA CYS A 39 47.89 8.57 -30.03
C CYS A 39 47.11 7.75 -28.98
N ILE A 40 47.68 7.58 -27.77
CA ILE A 40 47.05 6.87 -26.64
C ILE A 40 45.55 7.21 -26.47
N PRO A 41 45.09 8.47 -26.66
CA PRO A 41 43.67 8.81 -26.69
C PRO A 41 42.82 8.01 -27.69
N CYS A 42 43.27 7.83 -28.94
CA CYS A 42 42.50 7.12 -29.96
C CYS A 42 42.39 5.62 -29.67
N VAL A 43 43.44 5.00 -29.10
CA VAL A 43 43.42 3.59 -28.68
C VAL A 43 42.48 3.39 -27.49
N ARG A 44 42.45 4.34 -26.54
CA ARG A 44 41.51 4.34 -25.43
C ARG A 44 40.06 4.51 -25.86
N GLU A 45 39.79 5.37 -26.85
CA GLU A 45 38.45 5.58 -27.41
C GLU A 45 37.93 4.32 -28.11
N GLN A 46 38.79 3.59 -28.82
CA GLN A 46 38.44 2.29 -29.40
C GLN A 46 38.12 1.24 -28.33
N ALA A 47 38.93 1.17 -27.26
CA ALA A 47 38.65 0.28 -26.14
C ALA A 47 37.31 0.60 -25.45
N THR A 48 36.96 1.89 -25.31
CA THR A 48 35.65 2.33 -24.82
C THR A 48 34.53 1.82 -25.71
N SER A 49 34.61 2.05 -27.03
CA SER A 49 33.56 1.64 -27.98
C SER A 49 33.32 0.12 -27.94
N VAL A 50 34.38 -0.67 -27.87
CA VAL A 50 34.28 -2.15 -27.79
C VAL A 50 33.61 -2.59 -26.48
N LEU A 51 33.99 -2.02 -25.34
CA LEU A 51 33.42 -2.39 -24.04
C LEU A 51 31.95 -1.93 -23.89
N GLU A 52 31.60 -0.77 -24.42
CA GLU A 52 30.23 -0.27 -24.44
C GLU A 52 29.31 -1.14 -25.31
N GLN A 53 29.78 -1.55 -26.50
CA GLN A 53 29.05 -2.49 -27.36
C GLN A 53 28.82 -3.84 -26.66
N ARG A 54 29.84 -4.37 -25.97
CA ARG A 54 29.72 -5.62 -25.21
C ARG A 54 28.73 -5.50 -24.05
N LEU A 55 28.78 -4.39 -23.30
CA LEU A 55 27.85 -4.14 -22.21
C LEU A 55 26.42 -3.99 -22.72
N ALA A 56 26.23 -3.28 -23.84
CA ALA A 56 24.92 -3.15 -24.49
C ALA A 56 24.35 -4.50 -24.96
N ALA A 57 25.19 -5.39 -25.51
CA ALA A 57 24.78 -6.73 -25.92
C ALA A 57 24.30 -7.61 -24.74
N LEU A 58 24.88 -7.42 -23.54
CA LEU A 58 24.47 -8.13 -22.32
C LEU A 58 23.19 -7.56 -21.70
N GLN A 59 22.89 -6.27 -21.92
CA GLN A 59 21.75 -5.56 -21.32
C GLN A 59 20.46 -5.62 -22.15
N GLN A 60 20.46 -6.25 -23.33
CA GLN A 60 19.24 -6.41 -24.14
C GLN A 60 18.24 -7.36 -23.44
N PRO A 61 16.98 -6.94 -23.21
CA PRO A 61 15.99 -7.75 -22.51
C PRO A 61 15.69 -9.05 -23.29
N ALA A 62 15.67 -10.19 -22.59
CA ALA A 62 15.41 -11.52 -23.14
C ALA A 62 14.05 -11.68 -23.88
N LYS A 63 13.17 -10.67 -23.83
CA LYS A 63 11.90 -10.61 -24.59
C LYS A 63 12.08 -10.48 -26.11
N GLN A 64 13.30 -10.30 -26.62
CA GLN A 64 13.61 -10.28 -28.05
C GLN A 64 14.51 -11.44 -28.50
N ARG A 65 14.51 -12.57 -27.77
CA ARG A 65 15.10 -13.85 -28.24
C ARG A 65 14.09 -14.73 -29.00
N GLY A 66 13.00 -14.15 -29.49
CA GLY A 66 12.37 -14.69 -30.69
C GLY A 66 13.28 -14.29 -31.84
N HIS A 67 14.06 -15.23 -32.34
CA HIS A 67 14.86 -15.05 -33.55
C HIS A 67 14.02 -14.32 -34.61
N GLU A 68 14.38 -13.07 -34.96
CA GLU A 68 14.25 -12.63 -36.35
C GLU A 68 15.28 -13.44 -37.14
N GLU A 69 15.08 -14.76 -37.21
CA GLU A 69 15.76 -15.62 -38.17
C GLU A 69 15.24 -15.18 -39.53
N ASN A 70 16.02 -14.34 -40.20
CA ASN A 70 15.75 -13.89 -41.56
C ASN A 70 15.95 -15.08 -42.50
N PHE A 71 14.92 -15.92 -42.63
CA PHE A 71 14.93 -16.95 -43.65
C PHE A 71 14.76 -16.32 -45.04
N GLY A 72 15.46 -16.85 -46.04
CA GLY A 72 15.42 -16.36 -47.41
C GLY A 72 14.40 -17.09 -48.29
N ASN A 73 13.89 -16.43 -49.33
CA ASN A 73 13.13 -17.10 -50.39
C ASN A 73 13.99 -18.20 -51.02
N GLY A 74 13.44 -19.41 -51.17
CA GLY A 74 14.12 -20.59 -51.70
C GLY A 74 14.93 -21.38 -50.68
N GLN A 75 14.97 -20.99 -49.40
CA GLN A 75 15.71 -21.71 -48.37
C GLN A 75 14.96 -22.96 -47.88
N SER A 76 15.68 -24.08 -47.73
CA SER A 76 15.19 -25.30 -47.08
C SER A 76 15.21 -25.15 -45.54
N VAL A 77 14.08 -25.43 -44.91
CA VAL A 77 13.82 -25.25 -43.48
C VAL A 77 13.02 -26.44 -42.92
N TRP A 78 13.15 -26.71 -41.64
CA TRP A 78 12.25 -27.60 -40.91
C TRP A 78 11.04 -26.82 -40.40
N TYR A 79 9.84 -27.20 -40.81
CA TYR A 79 8.58 -26.71 -40.29
C TYR A 79 8.11 -27.52 -39.09
N VAL A 80 7.77 -26.86 -37.99
CA VAL A 80 7.22 -27.46 -36.77
C VAL A 80 5.69 -27.46 -36.85
N ASP A 81 5.09 -28.65 -36.98
CA ASP A 81 3.64 -28.79 -36.99
C ASP A 81 3.01 -28.60 -35.59
N ARG A 82 1.67 -28.64 -35.51
CA ARG A 82 0.94 -28.45 -34.24
C ARG A 82 1.21 -29.54 -33.19
N SER A 83 1.74 -30.68 -33.61
CA SER A 83 2.14 -31.79 -32.72
C SER A 83 3.61 -31.76 -32.33
N GLY A 84 4.37 -30.77 -32.81
CA GLY A 84 5.81 -30.62 -32.56
C GLY A 84 6.70 -31.43 -33.52
N ARG A 85 6.15 -32.04 -34.57
CA ARG A 85 6.94 -32.80 -35.56
C ARG A 85 7.62 -31.86 -36.56
N LEU A 86 8.85 -32.22 -36.92
CA LEU A 86 9.64 -31.53 -37.93
C LEU A 86 9.33 -32.10 -39.32
N ILE A 87 8.92 -31.24 -40.24
CA ILE A 87 8.60 -31.57 -41.63
C ILE A 87 9.49 -30.72 -42.53
N GLU A 88 10.14 -31.33 -43.51
CA GLU A 88 10.98 -30.60 -44.45
C GLU A 88 10.13 -29.67 -45.32
N ALA A 89 10.55 -28.41 -45.45
CA ALA A 89 9.83 -27.38 -46.18
C ALA A 89 10.80 -26.45 -46.92
N THR A 90 10.30 -25.75 -47.94
CA THR A 90 11.05 -24.71 -48.65
C THR A 90 10.26 -23.40 -48.65
N ILE A 91 10.92 -22.27 -48.43
CA ILE A 91 10.25 -20.96 -48.39
C ILE A 91 9.97 -20.47 -49.81
N ALA A 92 8.69 -20.26 -50.11
CA ALA A 92 8.20 -19.79 -51.40
C ALA A 92 8.18 -18.26 -51.51
N ALA A 93 7.67 -17.59 -50.47
CA ALA A 93 7.53 -16.14 -50.43
C ALA A 93 7.52 -15.63 -48.97
N ILE A 94 7.83 -14.36 -48.77
CA ILE A 94 7.84 -13.70 -47.46
C ILE A 94 7.06 -12.39 -47.58
N ASP A 95 6.01 -12.24 -46.78
CA ASP A 95 5.28 -10.99 -46.65
C ASP A 95 5.88 -10.16 -45.50
N ARG A 96 6.59 -9.10 -45.87
CA ARG A 96 7.25 -8.18 -44.94
C ARG A 96 6.38 -6.98 -44.54
N THR A 97 5.15 -6.89 -45.05
CA THR A 97 4.22 -5.78 -44.76
C THR A 97 3.52 -5.93 -43.40
N ILE A 98 3.56 -7.12 -42.81
CA ILE A 98 2.94 -7.49 -41.53
C ILE A 98 4.00 -7.93 -40.49
N ARG A 99 3.78 -7.65 -39.19
CA ARG A 99 4.70 -8.02 -38.09
C ARG A 99 3.95 -8.90 -37.06
N PRO A 100 4.46 -10.08 -36.69
CA PRO A 100 5.66 -10.74 -37.24
C PRO A 100 5.50 -11.08 -38.74
N TRP A 101 6.62 -11.18 -39.48
CA TRP A 101 6.58 -11.48 -40.91
C TRP A 101 5.93 -12.85 -41.18
N ALA A 102 5.11 -12.93 -42.23
CA ALA A 102 4.54 -14.19 -42.67
C ALA A 102 5.38 -14.82 -43.78
N TYR A 103 5.51 -16.15 -43.72
CA TYR A 103 6.26 -16.98 -44.64
C TYR A 103 5.31 -17.95 -45.33
N SER A 104 5.31 -17.96 -46.66
CA SER A 104 4.66 -19.02 -47.43
C SER A 104 5.68 -20.14 -47.65
N ILE A 105 5.36 -21.37 -47.23
CA ILE A 105 6.23 -22.54 -47.34
C ILE A 105 5.60 -23.64 -48.19
N HIS A 106 6.42 -24.41 -48.90
CA HIS A 106 6.05 -25.66 -49.55
C HIS A 106 6.56 -26.83 -48.73
N LEU A 107 5.66 -27.68 -48.24
CA LEU A 107 6.01 -28.90 -47.50
C LEU A 107 6.40 -30.02 -48.48
N ALA A 108 7.44 -30.78 -48.17
CA ALA A 108 7.83 -31.94 -48.96
C ALA A 108 6.68 -32.95 -49.05
N GLY A 109 6.16 -33.19 -50.27
CA GLY A 109 5.07 -34.14 -50.54
C GLY A 109 3.64 -33.57 -50.50
N ALA A 110 3.45 -32.28 -50.24
CA ALA A 110 2.13 -31.64 -50.25
C ALA A 110 1.89 -30.81 -51.54
N VAL A 111 0.66 -30.82 -52.05
CA VAL A 111 0.26 -30.00 -53.21
C VAL A 111 -0.29 -28.66 -52.69
N GLY A 112 0.57 -27.65 -52.57
CA GLY A 112 0.19 -26.27 -52.20
C GLY A 112 1.23 -25.55 -51.35
N SER A 113 1.12 -24.22 -51.27
CA SER A 113 1.86 -23.38 -50.32
C SER A 113 1.03 -23.17 -49.05
N ARG A 114 1.69 -23.09 -47.89
CA ARG A 114 1.07 -22.85 -46.59
C ARG A 114 1.69 -21.64 -45.91
N GLU A 115 0.88 -20.81 -45.27
CA GLU A 115 1.37 -19.66 -44.50
C GLU A 115 1.76 -20.07 -43.07
N THR A 116 2.87 -19.52 -42.60
CA THR A 116 3.41 -19.72 -41.25
C THR A 116 4.25 -18.52 -40.81
N GLU A 117 4.54 -18.44 -39.52
CA GLU A 117 5.46 -17.45 -38.95
C GLU A 117 6.85 -18.07 -38.68
N ALA A 118 7.85 -17.22 -38.41
CA ALA A 118 9.25 -17.63 -38.19
C ALA A 118 9.43 -18.54 -36.98
N ASP A 119 8.59 -18.40 -35.96
CA ASP A 119 8.62 -19.21 -34.72
C ASP A 119 8.45 -20.72 -34.97
N ARG A 120 7.80 -21.09 -36.09
CA ARG A 120 7.54 -22.46 -36.55
C ARG A 120 8.56 -22.99 -37.54
N LEU A 121 9.60 -22.23 -37.86
CA LEU A 121 10.66 -22.64 -38.78
C LEU A 121 11.98 -22.89 -38.04
N ARG A 122 12.79 -23.83 -38.52
CA ARG A 122 14.15 -24.12 -38.03
C ARG A 122 15.10 -24.35 -39.22
N PRO A 123 16.39 -23.99 -39.14
CA PRO A 123 17.33 -24.21 -40.23
C PRO A 123 17.64 -25.71 -40.45
N VAL A 124 17.83 -26.13 -41.71
CA VAL A 124 18.36 -27.46 -42.06
C VAL A 124 19.90 -27.36 -42.07
N SER A 125 20.56 -27.84 -41.01
CA SER A 125 22.02 -27.81 -40.88
C SER A 125 22.71 -28.73 -41.89
N GLY A 126 23.59 -28.16 -42.73
CA GLY A 126 24.43 -28.92 -43.66
C GLY A 126 25.70 -29.49 -42.99
N SER A 127 25.91 -30.80 -43.18
CA SER A 127 27.14 -31.59 -42.96
C SER A 127 27.95 -31.35 -41.68
N GLU A 128 27.66 -32.14 -40.64
CA GLU A 128 28.60 -32.44 -39.57
C GLU A 128 29.55 -33.58 -40.02
N THR A 129 30.85 -33.30 -40.13
CA THR A 129 31.87 -34.33 -39.95
C THR A 129 32.25 -34.39 -38.48
N TRP A 130 31.89 -35.50 -37.84
CA TRP A 130 32.26 -35.83 -36.47
C TRP A 130 33.77 -35.75 -36.25
N SER A 131 34.19 -34.97 -35.25
CA SER A 131 35.49 -35.14 -34.60
C SER A 131 35.34 -34.90 -33.08
N THR A 132 35.99 -35.78 -32.34
CA THR A 132 35.99 -35.99 -30.88
C THR A 132 36.57 -34.81 -30.07
N PRO A 133 36.39 -34.78 -28.73
CA PRO A 133 36.26 -33.54 -27.96
C PRO A 133 37.62 -33.00 -27.49
N GLN A 134 38.10 -31.92 -28.10
CA GLN A 134 39.12 -31.06 -27.49
C GLN A 134 38.93 -29.59 -27.83
N SER A 135 39.17 -28.78 -26.80
CA SER A 135 39.19 -27.32 -26.73
C SER A 135 37.84 -26.62 -26.52
N ARG A 136 37.80 -25.86 -25.43
CA ARG A 136 36.79 -24.85 -25.09
C ARG A 136 36.55 -23.96 -26.31
N GLN A 137 35.47 -24.18 -27.05
CA GLN A 137 35.00 -23.20 -28.03
C GLN A 137 34.55 -21.96 -27.25
N ARG A 138 35.41 -20.93 -27.25
CA ARG A 138 35.05 -19.60 -26.78
C ARG A 138 33.87 -19.10 -27.60
N ASN A 139 32.85 -18.60 -26.91
CA ASN A 139 31.64 -18.04 -27.52
C ASN A 139 32.05 -16.95 -28.55
N PRO A 140 31.66 -17.05 -29.84
CA PRO A 140 32.06 -16.10 -30.88
C PRO A 140 31.58 -14.66 -30.64
N ALA A 141 30.64 -14.45 -29.71
CA ALA A 141 30.22 -13.13 -29.22
C ALA A 141 31.28 -12.40 -28.35
N LEU A 142 32.41 -13.05 -28.02
CA LEU A 142 33.48 -12.51 -27.17
C LEU A 142 34.75 -12.09 -27.94
N LEU A 143 34.75 -12.17 -29.27
CA LEU A 143 35.90 -11.79 -30.10
C LEU A 143 35.83 -10.28 -30.41
N ALA A 144 36.88 -9.52 -30.07
CA ALA A 144 36.98 -8.07 -30.35
C ALA A 144 37.89 -7.82 -31.57
N PRO A 145 37.37 -7.82 -32.81
CA PRO A 145 38.17 -7.52 -33.99
C PRO A 145 38.56 -6.04 -34.04
N CYS A 146 39.78 -5.76 -34.51
CA CYS A 146 40.27 -4.41 -34.74
C CYS A 146 39.37 -3.67 -35.75
N PRO A 147 38.98 -2.39 -35.50
CA PRO A 147 38.09 -1.63 -36.38
C PRO A 147 38.74 -1.19 -37.71
N THR A 148 40.02 -1.49 -37.94
CA THR A 148 40.68 -1.17 -39.21
C THR A 148 40.19 -2.15 -40.29
N PRO A 149 39.67 -1.67 -41.44
CA PRO A 149 39.26 -2.55 -42.53
C PRO A 149 40.44 -3.47 -42.93
N ASN A 150 40.22 -4.78 -42.92
CA ASN A 150 41.20 -5.84 -43.19
C ASN A 150 42.20 -6.19 -42.07
N CYS A 151 42.10 -5.62 -40.87
CA CYS A 151 42.90 -6.07 -39.73
C CYS A 151 42.21 -7.25 -39.02
N ARG A 152 42.91 -8.39 -38.91
CA ARG A 152 42.45 -9.58 -38.16
C ARG A 152 42.89 -9.59 -36.69
N GLY A 153 43.62 -8.56 -36.24
CA GLY A 153 44.11 -8.44 -34.88
C GLY A 153 42.97 -8.30 -33.87
N GLN A 154 43.14 -8.93 -32.70
CA GLN A 154 42.17 -8.87 -31.61
C GLN A 154 42.81 -8.19 -30.40
N MET A 155 42.06 -7.32 -29.73
CA MET A 155 42.50 -6.79 -28.43
C MET A 155 42.30 -7.88 -27.37
N SER A 156 43.36 -8.19 -26.62
CA SER A 156 43.27 -9.13 -25.49
C SER A 156 42.45 -8.53 -24.35
N GLU A 157 41.84 -9.37 -23.52
CA GLU A 157 41.12 -8.90 -22.32
C GLU A 157 42.04 -8.12 -21.37
N ARG A 158 43.32 -8.52 -21.28
CA ARG A 158 44.34 -7.80 -20.52
C ARG A 158 44.55 -6.39 -21.05
N ALA A 159 44.64 -6.22 -22.38
CA ALA A 159 44.78 -4.90 -23.00
C ALA A 159 43.55 -4.02 -22.75
N LEU A 160 42.33 -4.59 -22.80
CA LEU A 160 41.10 -3.86 -22.49
C LEU A 160 41.03 -3.44 -21.01
N GLN A 161 41.44 -4.31 -20.09
CA GLN A 161 41.52 -4.01 -18.66
C GLN A 161 42.54 -2.91 -18.34
N GLU A 162 43.70 -2.92 -18.97
CA GLU A 162 44.75 -1.91 -18.77
C GLU A 162 44.37 -0.55 -19.41
N LEU A 163 43.66 -0.56 -20.55
CA LEU A 163 43.24 0.66 -21.25
C LEU A 163 42.01 1.34 -20.65
N GLN A 164 41.04 0.57 -20.17
CA GLN A 164 39.75 1.04 -19.64
C GLN A 164 39.30 0.20 -18.42
N PRO A 165 39.99 0.33 -17.27
CA PRO A 165 39.79 -0.55 -16.11
C PRO A 165 38.36 -0.50 -15.55
N ASP A 166 37.77 0.70 -15.45
CA ASP A 166 36.42 0.87 -14.89
C ASP A 166 35.33 0.25 -15.78
N LEU A 167 35.41 0.51 -17.10
CA LEU A 167 34.47 -0.06 -18.07
C LEU A 167 34.64 -1.57 -18.19
N PHE A 168 35.88 -2.07 -18.14
CA PHE A 168 36.16 -3.50 -18.14
C PHE A 168 35.60 -4.18 -16.91
N SER A 169 35.76 -3.59 -15.72
CA SER A 169 35.17 -4.12 -14.47
C SER A 169 33.65 -4.19 -14.55
N ARG A 170 32.99 -3.15 -15.07
CA ARG A 170 31.54 -3.13 -15.29
C ARG A 170 31.08 -4.20 -16.26
N TRP A 171 31.79 -4.37 -17.38
CA TRP A 171 31.50 -5.42 -18.35
C TRP A 171 31.71 -6.82 -17.75
N SER A 172 32.82 -7.05 -17.05
CA SER A 172 33.15 -8.34 -16.43
C SER A 172 32.11 -8.75 -15.38
N GLN A 173 31.62 -7.80 -14.59
CA GLN A 173 30.53 -8.01 -13.65
C GLN A 173 29.24 -8.39 -14.39
N ALA A 174 28.82 -7.61 -15.38
CA ALA A 174 27.62 -7.90 -16.18
C ALA A 174 27.70 -9.25 -16.91
N ALA A 175 28.89 -9.63 -17.41
CA ALA A 175 29.12 -10.91 -18.07
C ALA A 175 28.98 -12.08 -17.09
N SER A 176 29.47 -11.90 -15.86
CA SER A 176 29.35 -12.88 -14.78
C SER A 176 27.88 -13.03 -14.35
N GLU A 177 27.14 -11.93 -14.18
CA GLU A 177 25.70 -11.94 -13.89
C GLU A 177 24.90 -12.65 -15.01
N ALA A 178 25.22 -12.38 -16.28
CA ALA A 178 24.59 -13.04 -17.42
C ALA A 178 24.89 -14.54 -17.49
N ALA A 179 26.13 -14.94 -17.18
CA ALA A 179 26.52 -16.35 -17.12
C ALA A 179 25.82 -17.09 -15.98
N MET A 180 25.73 -16.47 -14.80
CA MET A 180 25.00 -17.00 -13.65
C MET A 180 23.50 -17.17 -13.98
N ALA A 181 22.89 -16.18 -14.63
CA ALA A 181 21.50 -16.27 -15.08
C ALA A 181 21.29 -17.40 -16.11
N ALA A 182 22.23 -17.58 -17.05
CA ALA A 182 22.20 -18.69 -18.01
C ALA A 182 22.36 -20.07 -17.34
N ALA A 183 23.10 -20.13 -16.23
CA ALA A 183 23.25 -21.31 -15.39
C ALA A 183 22.07 -21.53 -14.41
N GLY A 184 21.02 -20.71 -14.49
CA GLY A 184 19.82 -20.84 -13.65
C GLY A 184 19.93 -20.19 -12.28
N PHE A 185 20.89 -19.30 -12.02
CA PHE A 185 20.95 -18.55 -10.76
C PHE A 185 20.26 -17.18 -10.87
N ILE A 186 19.68 -16.73 -9.77
CA ILE A 186 19.13 -15.39 -9.59
C ILE A 186 19.84 -14.71 -8.43
N GLN A 187 19.99 -13.39 -8.47
CA GLN A 187 20.54 -12.63 -7.36
C GLN A 187 19.44 -11.94 -6.56
N CYS A 188 19.62 -11.82 -5.25
CA CYS A 188 18.69 -11.05 -4.43
C CYS A 188 18.76 -9.55 -4.81
N PRO A 189 17.64 -8.93 -5.26
CA PRO A 189 17.61 -7.51 -5.64
C PRO A 189 17.56 -6.55 -4.45
N HIS A 190 17.52 -7.06 -3.21
CA HIS A 190 17.56 -6.21 -2.02
C HIS A 190 18.88 -5.46 -1.94
N VAL A 191 18.79 -4.14 -1.74
CA VAL A 191 19.94 -3.24 -1.64
C VAL A 191 20.90 -3.75 -0.56
N GLY A 192 22.14 -4.04 -0.95
CA GLY A 192 23.19 -4.53 -0.04
C GLY A 192 23.23 -6.04 0.22
N CYS A 193 22.34 -6.85 -0.38
CA CYS A 193 22.36 -8.31 -0.23
C CYS A 193 23.11 -9.02 -1.37
N GLY A 194 22.56 -9.01 -2.59
CA GLY A 194 23.21 -9.57 -3.79
C GLY A 194 23.48 -11.08 -3.78
N VAL A 195 23.00 -11.83 -2.78
CA VAL A 195 23.23 -13.28 -2.67
C VAL A 195 22.64 -14.02 -3.87
N SER A 196 23.45 -14.90 -4.47
CA SER A 196 23.04 -15.80 -5.55
C SER A 196 22.22 -16.97 -5.01
N ILE A 197 21.08 -17.22 -5.64
CA ILE A 197 20.12 -18.27 -5.31
C ILE A 197 19.92 -19.11 -6.57
N GLU A 198 20.06 -20.42 -6.46
CA GLU A 198 19.80 -21.33 -7.57
C GLU A 198 18.29 -21.44 -7.83
N ARG A 199 17.88 -21.29 -9.08
CA ARG A 199 16.51 -21.54 -9.53
C ARG A 199 16.33 -23.02 -9.74
N LEU A 200 15.59 -23.65 -8.85
CA LEU A 200 15.05 -24.97 -9.11
C LEU A 200 13.79 -24.83 -9.98
N PRO A 201 13.66 -25.59 -11.07
CA PRO A 201 12.39 -25.63 -11.81
C PRO A 201 11.29 -26.09 -10.87
N ALA A 202 10.10 -25.47 -10.97
CA ALA A 202 8.94 -25.90 -10.21
C ALA A 202 8.70 -27.38 -10.54
N THR A 203 8.85 -28.27 -9.57
CA THR A 203 8.51 -29.68 -9.76
C THR A 203 7.01 -29.76 -9.93
N ASP A 204 6.55 -30.39 -11.02
CA ASP A 204 5.15 -30.75 -11.32
C ASP A 204 4.55 -31.76 -10.32
N THR A 205 5.00 -31.73 -9.06
CA THR A 205 4.27 -32.32 -7.95
C THR A 205 3.01 -31.48 -7.74
N ARG A 206 2.00 -31.70 -8.59
CA ARG A 206 0.60 -31.55 -8.16
C ARG A 206 0.52 -32.27 -6.82
N PRO A 207 0.16 -31.58 -5.72
CA PRO A 207 -0.25 -32.30 -4.52
C PRO A 207 -1.31 -33.29 -5.00
N SER A 208 -1.12 -34.58 -4.76
CA SER A 208 -2.22 -35.52 -4.93
C SER A 208 -3.40 -34.93 -4.17
N SER A 209 -4.57 -34.89 -4.80
CA SER A 209 -5.80 -34.25 -4.34
C SER A 209 -6.29 -34.72 -2.95
N ALA A 210 -5.54 -35.57 -2.26
CA ALA A 210 -5.80 -36.07 -0.93
C ALA A 210 -5.06 -35.31 0.20
N ALA A 211 -3.96 -34.60 -0.06
CA ALA A 211 -3.15 -33.98 1.01
C ALA A 211 -3.48 -32.49 1.30
N SER A 212 -4.10 -31.78 0.37
CA SER A 212 -4.48 -30.36 0.54
C SER A 212 -5.84 -30.15 1.22
N ALA A 213 -6.55 -31.22 1.58
CA ALA A 213 -7.84 -31.14 2.27
C ALA A 213 -7.71 -30.84 3.79
N ALA A 214 -6.50 -30.84 4.35
CA ALA A 214 -6.29 -30.77 5.80
C ALA A 214 -5.99 -29.36 6.35
N SER A 215 -5.99 -28.30 5.53
CA SER A 215 -5.79 -26.91 6.00
C SER A 215 -6.45 -25.88 5.07
N GLY A 216 -7.71 -26.12 4.69
CA GLY A 216 -8.46 -25.35 3.69
C GLY A 216 -8.82 -23.92 4.08
N ALA A 217 -7.83 -23.03 4.23
CA ALA A 217 -8.01 -21.61 4.04
C ALA A 217 -7.60 -21.28 2.60
N ALA A 218 -8.53 -20.81 1.77
CA ALA A 218 -8.19 -20.27 0.46
C ALA A 218 -7.21 -19.11 0.67
N GLU A 219 -6.03 -19.16 0.03
CA GLU A 219 -5.10 -18.03 0.07
C GLU A 219 -5.80 -16.80 -0.53
N LEU A 220 -5.81 -15.70 0.23
CA LEU A 220 -6.49 -14.48 -0.13
C LEU A 220 -5.50 -13.44 -0.68
N ASP A 221 -5.96 -12.59 -1.59
CA ASP A 221 -5.29 -11.37 -1.99
C ASP A 221 -5.42 -10.29 -0.89
N PRO A 222 -4.76 -9.13 -1.05
CA PRO A 222 -4.89 -8.02 -0.10
C PRO A 222 -6.29 -7.40 0.01
N LEU A 223 -7.24 -7.78 -0.86
CA LEU A 223 -8.66 -7.38 -0.80
C LEU A 223 -9.52 -8.46 -0.13
N GLY A 224 -8.92 -9.54 0.38
CA GLY A 224 -9.62 -10.65 1.02
C GLY A 224 -10.33 -11.58 0.03
N GLN A 225 -10.01 -11.52 -1.27
CA GLN A 225 -10.56 -12.39 -2.30
C GLN A 225 -9.65 -13.58 -2.57
N PRO A 226 -10.18 -14.76 -2.93
CA PRO A 226 -9.35 -15.92 -3.26
C PRO A 226 -8.45 -15.62 -4.47
N LEU A 227 -7.19 -16.02 -4.39
CA LEU A 227 -6.23 -15.84 -5.49
C LEU A 227 -6.71 -16.57 -6.76
N SER A 228 -6.67 -15.86 -7.90
CA SER A 228 -6.89 -16.45 -9.22
C SER A 228 -5.82 -17.50 -9.56
N GLU A 229 -6.15 -18.42 -10.47
CA GLU A 229 -5.23 -19.47 -10.92
C GLU A 229 -3.92 -18.89 -11.46
N GLU A 230 -4.01 -17.88 -12.33
CA GLU A 230 -2.85 -17.18 -12.90
C GLU A 230 -1.93 -16.57 -11.83
N VAL A 231 -2.49 -15.95 -10.79
CA VAL A 231 -1.72 -15.34 -9.70
C VAL A 231 -1.06 -16.40 -8.82
N ARG A 232 -1.73 -17.54 -8.61
CA ARG A 232 -1.16 -18.69 -7.89
C ARG A 232 0.01 -19.28 -8.65
N GLU A 233 -0.13 -19.48 -9.96
CA GLU A 233 0.96 -19.95 -10.82
C GLU A 233 2.12 -18.97 -10.83
N HIS A 234 1.84 -17.67 -10.96
CA HIS A 234 2.88 -16.64 -10.90
C HIS A 234 3.64 -16.70 -9.58
N ARG A 235 2.94 -16.82 -8.45
CA ARG A 235 3.58 -16.94 -7.12
C ARG A 235 4.47 -18.18 -7.02
N LEU A 236 4.01 -19.33 -7.53
CA LEU A 236 4.80 -20.57 -7.48
C LEU A 236 6.11 -20.45 -8.26
N HIS A 237 6.10 -19.77 -9.41
CA HIS A 237 7.26 -19.70 -10.30
C HIS A 237 8.17 -18.50 -10.04
N HIS A 238 7.62 -17.41 -9.50
CA HIS A 238 8.30 -16.12 -9.44
C HIS A 238 8.56 -15.57 -8.02
N ARG A 239 8.01 -16.18 -6.97
CA ARG A 239 8.27 -15.75 -5.59
C ARG A 239 9.47 -16.47 -5.00
N PHE A 240 10.51 -15.70 -4.68
CA PHE A 240 11.70 -16.20 -3.99
C PHE A 240 11.86 -15.52 -2.64
N ARG A 241 12.32 -16.28 -1.65
CA ARG A 241 12.70 -15.73 -0.34
C ARG A 241 14.20 -15.81 -0.19
N CYS A 242 14.86 -14.69 0.04
CA CYS A 242 16.31 -14.67 0.23
C CYS A 242 16.68 -15.29 1.58
N PRO A 243 17.56 -16.31 1.64
CA PRO A 243 17.97 -16.92 2.90
C PRO A 243 18.85 -16.00 3.75
N ALA A 244 19.53 -15.01 3.16
CA ALA A 244 20.42 -14.10 3.87
C ALA A 244 19.68 -12.92 4.49
N CYS A 245 18.87 -12.19 3.71
CA CYS A 245 18.15 -11.00 4.20
C CYS A 245 16.68 -11.26 4.54
N SER A 246 16.18 -12.48 4.37
CA SER A 246 14.79 -12.89 4.63
C SER A 246 13.71 -12.18 3.82
N ASN A 247 14.05 -11.24 2.93
CA ASN A 247 13.11 -10.55 2.06
C ASN A 247 12.57 -11.48 0.96
N ASP A 248 11.26 -11.39 0.74
CA ASP A 248 10.61 -12.00 -0.42
C ASP A 248 10.73 -11.06 -1.63
N PHE A 249 10.99 -11.60 -2.81
CA PHE A 249 11.09 -10.82 -4.04
C PHE A 249 10.56 -11.57 -5.24
N CYS A 250 10.25 -10.81 -6.29
CA CYS A 250 9.87 -11.35 -7.59
C CYS A 250 11.11 -11.39 -8.51
N ASP A 251 11.41 -12.53 -9.13
CA ASP A 251 12.52 -12.63 -10.09
C ASP A 251 12.20 -12.02 -11.47
N ALA A 252 10.92 -11.95 -11.85
CA ALA A 252 10.50 -11.47 -13.16
C ALA A 252 10.44 -9.95 -13.25
N CYS A 253 10.07 -9.26 -12.17
CA CYS A 253 10.06 -7.79 -12.09
C CYS A 253 11.02 -7.19 -11.06
N TRP A 254 11.74 -8.02 -10.31
CA TRP A 254 12.71 -7.61 -9.29
C TRP A 254 12.12 -6.79 -8.13
N ALA A 255 10.80 -6.82 -7.96
CA ALA A 255 10.13 -6.12 -6.86
C ALA A 255 10.46 -6.74 -5.49
N VAL A 256 10.73 -5.86 -4.52
CA VAL A 256 10.97 -6.20 -3.11
C VAL A 256 10.13 -5.24 -2.24
N PRO A 257 9.21 -5.74 -1.40
CA PRO A 257 8.83 -7.14 -1.23
C PRO A 257 8.06 -7.70 -2.45
N TYR A 258 7.93 -9.04 -2.53
CA TYR A 258 7.11 -9.70 -3.55
C TYR A 258 5.66 -9.17 -3.55
N HIS A 259 5.12 -8.91 -4.74
CA HIS A 259 3.78 -8.35 -4.93
C HIS A 259 2.66 -9.40 -4.76
N GLN A 260 2.42 -9.80 -3.51
CA GLN A 260 1.41 -10.79 -3.15
C GLN A 260 0.02 -10.41 -3.68
N GLY A 261 -0.64 -11.33 -4.37
CA GLY A 261 -1.99 -11.11 -4.92
C GLY A 261 -2.05 -10.64 -6.36
N TRP A 262 -0.92 -10.35 -7.00
CA TRP A 262 -0.88 -9.85 -8.37
C TRP A 262 0.21 -10.51 -9.21
N THR A 263 0.01 -10.57 -10.53
CA THR A 263 1.08 -10.85 -11.49
C THR A 263 1.99 -9.62 -11.66
N CYS A 264 3.17 -9.80 -12.26
CA CYS A 264 4.07 -8.67 -12.56
C CYS A 264 3.38 -7.55 -13.34
N GLU A 265 2.52 -7.90 -14.30
CA GLU A 265 1.82 -6.92 -15.14
C GLU A 265 0.77 -6.14 -14.34
N GLN A 266 -0.04 -6.84 -13.55
CA GLN A 266 -1.03 -6.22 -12.66
C GLN A 266 -0.37 -5.34 -11.59
N HIS A 267 0.75 -5.78 -11.01
CA HIS A 267 1.47 -5.01 -10.00
C HIS A 267 1.99 -3.67 -10.53
N ARG A 268 2.38 -3.60 -11.80
CA ARG A 268 2.83 -2.38 -12.47
C ARG A 268 1.71 -1.38 -12.73
N MET A 269 0.45 -1.80 -12.71
CA MET A 269 -0.68 -0.91 -12.86
C MET A 269 -0.80 0.02 -11.64
N PRO A 270 -1.29 1.26 -11.83
CA PRO A 270 -1.51 2.18 -10.72
C PRO A 270 -2.49 1.59 -9.71
N SER A 271 -2.30 1.92 -8.44
CA SER A 271 -3.25 1.57 -7.39
C SER A 271 -4.49 2.45 -7.47
N CYS A 272 -5.61 1.91 -6.98
CA CYS A 272 -6.82 2.66 -6.76
C CYS A 272 -6.53 3.80 -5.77
N LEU A 273 -7.19 4.94 -5.94
CA LEU A 273 -7.03 6.10 -5.05
C LEU A 273 -7.41 5.78 -3.59
N PHE A 274 -8.36 4.87 -3.37
CA PHE A 274 -8.94 4.59 -2.04
C PHE A 274 -8.69 3.18 -1.52
N CYS A 275 -8.09 2.29 -2.32
CA CYS A 275 -7.84 0.92 -1.88
C CYS A 275 -6.63 0.29 -2.59
N PRO A 276 -6.14 -0.87 -2.14
CA PRO A 276 -4.98 -1.54 -2.74
C PRO A 276 -5.20 -2.12 -4.14
N ALA A 277 -6.43 -2.08 -4.68
CA ALA A 277 -6.75 -2.65 -5.98
C ALA A 277 -5.92 -2.02 -7.10
N ARG A 278 -5.50 -2.82 -8.08
CA ARG A 278 -4.78 -2.36 -9.26
C ARG A 278 -5.78 -1.98 -10.35
N VAL A 279 -5.66 -0.77 -10.88
CA VAL A 279 -6.62 -0.23 -11.86
C VAL A 279 -5.90 0.05 -13.18
N PRO A 280 -6.44 -0.38 -14.33
CA PRO A 280 -5.84 -0.03 -15.62
C PRO A 280 -5.78 1.49 -15.79
N PRO A 281 -4.64 2.05 -16.25
CA PRO A 281 -4.55 3.47 -16.50
C PRO A 281 -5.49 3.87 -17.65
N ALA A 282 -6.02 5.09 -17.60
CA ALA A 282 -6.79 5.63 -18.71
C ALA A 282 -5.93 5.72 -19.97
N ASP A 283 -6.48 5.36 -21.13
CA ASP A 283 -5.82 5.58 -22.42
C ASP A 283 -5.73 7.11 -22.70
N PRO A 284 -4.52 7.70 -22.69
CA PRO A 284 -4.35 9.13 -22.87
C PRO A 284 -4.66 9.57 -24.30
N VAL A 285 -4.47 8.71 -25.30
CA VAL A 285 -4.76 8.99 -26.71
C VAL A 285 -6.27 9.01 -26.94
N ALA A 286 -6.98 8.01 -26.42
CA ALA A 286 -8.44 7.97 -26.48
C ALA A 286 -9.12 9.09 -25.67
N ALA A 287 -8.52 9.56 -24.58
CA ALA A 287 -9.00 10.73 -23.86
C ALA A 287 -8.68 12.03 -24.59
N GLY A 288 -7.48 12.14 -25.17
CA GLY A 288 -6.99 13.32 -25.90
C GLY A 288 -7.74 13.62 -27.20
N SER A 289 -8.40 12.64 -27.81
CA SER A 289 -9.24 12.83 -29.00
C SER A 289 -10.65 13.36 -28.69
N LYS A 290 -11.08 13.33 -27.42
CA LYS A 290 -12.41 13.80 -27.01
C LYS A 290 -12.50 15.32 -26.97
N SER A 291 -13.63 15.84 -27.46
CA SER A 291 -14.03 17.24 -27.27
C SER A 291 -14.38 17.54 -25.80
N ALA A 292 -14.35 18.81 -25.40
CA ALA A 292 -14.71 19.23 -24.04
C ALA A 292 -16.12 18.76 -23.62
N LYS A 293 -17.09 18.76 -24.55
CA LYS A 293 -18.45 18.25 -24.30
C LYS A 293 -18.45 16.76 -24.00
N GLN A 294 -17.72 15.97 -24.79
CA GLN A 294 -17.59 14.52 -24.57
C GLN A 294 -16.88 14.20 -23.26
N LEU A 295 -15.85 14.96 -22.88
CA LEU A 295 -15.16 14.81 -21.60
C LEU A 295 -16.10 15.07 -20.42
N ARG A 296 -16.90 16.14 -20.45
CA ARG A 296 -17.88 16.45 -19.40
C ARG A 296 -18.88 15.31 -19.20
N ILE A 297 -19.43 14.76 -20.30
CA ILE A 297 -20.36 13.62 -20.23
C ILE A 297 -19.67 12.38 -19.64
N ALA A 298 -18.44 12.08 -20.08
CA ALA A 298 -17.69 10.94 -19.56
C ALA A 298 -17.39 11.08 -18.05
N ILE A 299 -16.99 12.27 -17.60
CA ILE A 299 -16.75 12.56 -16.18
C ILE A 299 -18.01 12.34 -15.35
N CYS A 300 -19.16 12.85 -15.79
CA CYS A 300 -20.42 12.64 -15.08
C CYS A 300 -20.79 11.15 -14.99
N ARG A 301 -20.56 10.36 -16.04
CA ARG A 301 -20.79 8.90 -16.03
C ARG A 301 -19.91 8.17 -15.03
N LEU A 302 -18.70 8.68 -14.77
CA LEU A 302 -17.77 8.16 -13.77
C LEU A 302 -18.06 8.70 -12.35
N GLY A 303 -19.15 9.44 -12.13
CA GLY A 303 -19.48 10.00 -10.81
C GLY A 303 -18.69 11.26 -10.42
N GLY A 304 -17.97 11.86 -11.38
CA GLY A 304 -17.26 13.12 -11.18
C GLY A 304 -18.15 14.35 -11.41
N ASP A 305 -17.74 15.49 -10.84
CA ASP A 305 -18.37 16.79 -11.09
C ASP A 305 -17.44 17.69 -11.91
N PRO A 306 -17.73 17.94 -13.20
CA PRO A 306 -16.91 18.78 -14.06
C PRO A 306 -17.26 20.27 -13.99
N ARG A 307 -18.23 20.70 -13.16
CA ARG A 307 -18.75 22.08 -13.15
C ARG A 307 -17.67 23.12 -12.82
N TRP A 308 -16.68 22.75 -12.02
CA TRP A 308 -15.57 23.64 -11.63
C TRP A 308 -14.45 23.72 -12.68
N CYS A 309 -14.39 22.81 -13.65
CA CYS A 309 -13.36 22.83 -14.68
C CYS A 309 -13.64 23.95 -15.69
N LEU A 310 -12.72 24.90 -15.82
CA LEU A 310 -12.76 26.02 -16.75
C LEU A 310 -12.02 25.68 -18.04
N GLN A 311 -10.89 24.98 -17.93
CA GLN A 311 -10.03 24.64 -19.06
C GLN A 311 -10.16 23.18 -19.47
N ARG A 312 -9.88 22.89 -20.75
CA ARG A 312 -9.90 21.51 -21.27
C ARG A 312 -8.90 20.61 -20.55
N GLU A 313 -7.75 21.16 -20.17
CA GLU A 313 -6.70 20.45 -19.43
C GLU A 313 -7.20 19.94 -18.06
N GLU A 314 -8.05 20.71 -17.38
CA GLU A 314 -8.65 20.32 -16.10
C GLU A 314 -9.64 19.17 -16.28
N LEU A 315 -10.41 19.19 -17.38
CA LEU A 315 -11.31 18.07 -17.72
C LEU A 315 -10.51 16.80 -18.02
N LEU A 316 -9.40 16.90 -18.74
CA LEU A 316 -8.53 15.74 -19.01
C LEU A 316 -7.91 15.19 -17.72
N ALA A 317 -7.40 16.07 -16.86
CA ALA A 317 -6.81 15.69 -15.58
C ALA A 317 -7.85 15.03 -14.65
N LEU A 318 -9.06 15.59 -14.58
CA LEU A 318 -10.16 15.04 -13.78
C LEU A 318 -10.61 13.68 -14.33
N HIS A 319 -10.78 13.57 -15.65
CA HIS A 319 -11.11 12.30 -16.28
C HIS A 319 -10.05 11.23 -15.99
N ALA A 320 -8.77 11.56 -16.13
CA ALA A 320 -7.68 10.64 -15.81
C ALA A 320 -7.68 10.22 -14.33
N ARG A 321 -7.89 11.16 -13.41
CA ARG A 321 -7.99 10.88 -11.96
C ARG A 321 -9.12 9.91 -11.64
N LEU A 322 -10.29 10.07 -12.27
CA LEU A 322 -11.45 9.19 -12.01
C LEU A 322 -11.22 7.75 -12.47
N HIS A 323 -10.39 7.53 -13.48
CA HIS A 323 -9.99 6.17 -13.90
C HIS A 323 -9.02 5.49 -12.93
N LEU A 324 -8.47 6.22 -11.95
CA LEU A 324 -7.72 5.62 -10.85
C LEU A 324 -8.63 5.11 -9.73
N ILE A 325 -9.96 5.08 -9.90
CA ILE A 325 -10.89 4.63 -8.87
C ILE A 325 -11.56 3.35 -9.35
N CYS A 326 -11.41 2.27 -8.58
CA CYS A 326 -12.00 0.98 -8.93
C CYS A 326 -13.53 0.98 -8.76
N GLN A 327 -14.21 0.01 -9.36
CA GLN A 327 -15.68 -0.09 -9.36
C GLN A 327 -16.26 -0.70 -8.07
N ALA A 328 -15.44 -0.96 -7.05
CA ALA A 328 -15.92 -1.49 -5.78
C ALA A 328 -16.89 -0.49 -5.12
N ALA A 329 -18.02 -0.98 -4.61
CA ALA A 329 -19.07 -0.14 -4.02
C ALA A 329 -18.53 0.80 -2.91
N ALA A 330 -17.58 0.33 -2.09
CA ALA A 330 -16.93 1.12 -1.06
C ALA A 330 -16.13 2.31 -1.64
N CYS A 331 -15.31 2.07 -2.68
CA CYS A 331 -14.55 3.12 -3.35
C CYS A 331 -15.46 4.12 -4.08
N GLN A 332 -16.53 3.64 -4.69
CA GLN A 332 -17.53 4.50 -5.34
C GLN A 332 -18.29 5.36 -4.31
N ALA A 333 -18.60 4.83 -3.12
CA ALA A 333 -19.19 5.61 -2.04
C ALA A 333 -18.25 6.72 -1.53
N LEU A 334 -16.95 6.43 -1.40
CA LEU A 334 -15.93 7.44 -1.06
C LEU A 334 -15.82 8.51 -2.15
N LEU A 335 -15.84 8.13 -3.43
CA LEU A 335 -15.85 9.06 -4.57
C LEU A 335 -17.03 10.04 -4.51
N GLN A 336 -18.23 9.58 -4.13
CA GLN A 336 -19.38 10.47 -4.00
C GLN A 336 -19.16 11.54 -2.94
N LYS A 337 -18.44 11.24 -1.86
CA LYS A 337 -18.10 12.20 -0.80
C LYS A 337 -16.83 13.01 -1.06
N ALA A 338 -15.96 12.57 -1.96
CA ALA A 338 -14.66 13.19 -2.21
C ALA A 338 -14.76 14.54 -2.94
N CYS A 339 -13.95 15.51 -2.50
CA CYS A 339 -13.66 16.68 -3.32
C CYS A 339 -12.78 16.27 -4.50
N LEU A 340 -13.15 16.72 -5.69
CA LEU A 340 -12.41 16.43 -6.93
C LEU A 340 -11.76 17.68 -7.52
N LYS A 341 -11.76 18.80 -6.78
CA LYS A 341 -11.16 20.06 -7.22
C LYS A 341 -9.63 19.97 -7.20
N ARG A 342 -8.98 20.61 -8.17
CA ARG A 342 -7.53 20.81 -8.15
C ARG A 342 -7.22 22.13 -7.44
N LEU A 343 -6.34 22.08 -6.44
CA LEU A 343 -5.92 23.22 -5.66
C LEU A 343 -5.02 24.15 -6.51
N PRO A 344 -4.88 25.44 -6.14
CA PRO A 344 -3.94 26.36 -6.78
C PRO A 344 -2.49 25.85 -6.87
N CYS A 345 -2.05 25.00 -5.94
CA CYS A 345 -0.73 24.35 -5.96
C CYS A 345 -0.65 23.15 -6.93
N SER A 346 -1.65 22.96 -7.81
CA SER A 346 -1.81 21.86 -8.77
C SER A 346 -2.11 20.46 -8.20
N HIS A 347 -2.04 20.28 -6.88
CA HIS A 347 -2.44 19.04 -6.22
C HIS A 347 -3.96 18.89 -6.11
N TRP A 348 -4.42 17.66 -5.93
CA TRP A 348 -5.84 17.36 -5.76
C TRP A 348 -6.27 17.59 -4.33
N CYS A 349 -7.44 18.19 -4.14
CA CYS A 349 -8.06 18.30 -2.83
C CYS A 349 -8.41 16.90 -2.30
N CYS A 350 -8.05 16.62 -1.04
CA CYS A 350 -8.44 15.41 -0.32
C CYS A 350 -9.62 15.65 0.65
N GLY A 351 -10.30 16.78 0.52
CA GLY A 351 -11.43 17.17 1.37
C GLY A 351 -12.77 16.55 0.96
N LEU A 352 -13.85 17.07 1.54
CA LEU A 352 -15.22 16.66 1.20
C LEU A 352 -15.78 17.44 0.01
N ARG A 353 -16.67 16.79 -0.72
CA ARG A 353 -17.42 17.39 -1.84
C ARG A 353 -18.32 18.50 -1.30
N GLU A 354 -18.44 19.56 -2.10
CA GLU A 354 -19.32 20.73 -1.84
C GLU A 354 -18.97 21.55 -0.59
N GLU A 355 -17.81 21.33 0.04
CA GLU A 355 -17.32 22.26 1.05
C GLU A 355 -17.05 23.65 0.44
N PRO A 356 -17.38 24.72 1.19
CA PRO A 356 -17.23 26.10 0.71
C PRO A 356 -15.75 26.43 0.44
N ALA A 357 -14.85 25.91 1.27
CA ALA A 357 -13.41 26.00 1.11
C ALA A 357 -12.82 24.59 1.01
N CYS A 358 -11.86 24.41 0.10
CA CYS A 358 -11.10 23.15 0.04
C CYS A 358 -10.15 23.05 1.25
N LEU A 359 -9.85 21.81 1.66
CA LEU A 359 -8.80 21.55 2.63
C LEU A 359 -7.44 22.08 2.16
N PRO A 360 -6.55 22.44 3.09
CA PRO A 360 -5.15 22.71 2.77
C PRO A 360 -4.51 21.51 2.06
N CYS A 361 -3.50 21.79 1.24
CA CYS A 361 -2.79 20.75 0.51
C CYS A 361 -2.02 19.84 1.47
N LEU A 362 -2.21 18.52 1.36
CA LEU A 362 -1.54 17.51 2.18
C LEU A 362 -0.11 17.19 1.69
N GLU A 363 0.32 17.77 0.56
CA GLU A 363 1.64 17.57 -0.04
C GLU A 363 2.70 18.57 0.49
N GLY A 364 2.42 19.27 1.59
CA GLY A 364 3.36 20.22 2.20
C GLY A 364 3.63 21.49 1.38
N CYS A 365 2.70 21.91 0.51
CA CYS A 365 2.86 23.10 -0.33
C CYS A 365 2.75 24.40 0.49
N SER A 366 3.80 25.22 0.47
CA SER A 366 3.86 26.50 1.21
C SER A 366 2.89 27.58 0.72
N SER A 367 2.22 27.38 -0.42
CA SER A 367 1.43 28.41 -1.10
C SER A 367 -0.01 28.56 -0.60
N GLN A 368 -0.43 27.82 0.44
CA GLN A 368 -1.78 27.95 1.00
C GLN A 368 -1.76 27.85 2.53
N GLN A 369 -1.54 28.99 3.20
CA GLN A 369 -2.42 29.56 4.25
C GLN A 369 -1.67 30.70 5.00
N PRO A 370 -2.23 31.91 5.12
CA PRO A 370 -1.92 32.81 6.24
C PRO A 370 -2.59 32.24 7.50
N GLY A 371 -1.81 31.71 8.45
CA GLY A 371 -2.30 31.28 9.77
C GLY A 371 -2.86 29.85 9.87
N GLY A 372 -2.77 29.04 8.82
CA GLY A 372 -3.12 27.62 8.86
C GLY A 372 -1.94 26.75 9.32
N ARG A 373 -2.23 25.67 10.05
CA ARG A 373 -1.24 24.68 10.45
C ARG A 373 -0.59 24.05 9.21
N SER A 374 0.75 24.02 9.18
CA SER A 374 1.49 23.25 8.19
C SER A 374 1.19 21.77 8.38
N VAL A 375 0.43 21.18 7.46
CA VAL A 375 0.24 19.73 7.40
C VAL A 375 1.51 19.14 6.80
N SER A 376 2.13 18.20 7.50
CA SER A 376 3.33 17.51 7.00
C SER A 376 2.94 16.50 5.91
N LEU A 377 3.84 16.28 4.96
CA LEU A 377 3.69 15.23 3.96
C LEU A 377 3.51 13.87 4.67
N GLY A 378 2.44 13.14 4.34
CA GLY A 378 2.19 11.82 4.92
C GLY A 378 1.54 11.82 6.32
N GLU A 379 0.86 12.91 6.71
CA GLU A 379 0.05 12.86 7.93
C GLU A 379 -1.03 11.76 7.85
N ALA A 380 -1.07 10.92 8.88
CA ALA A 380 -2.03 9.86 9.04
C ALA A 380 -3.24 10.32 9.86
N CYS A 381 -4.41 9.79 9.52
CA CYS A 381 -5.63 9.97 10.29
C CYS A 381 -5.46 9.40 11.69
N GLN A 382 -5.67 10.22 12.72
CA GLN A 382 -5.46 9.84 14.13
C GLN A 382 -6.54 8.89 14.68
N LEU A 383 -7.49 8.47 13.84
CA LEU A 383 -8.57 7.54 14.19
C LEU A 383 -8.32 6.12 13.65
N CYS A 384 -7.87 6.00 12.41
CA CYS A 384 -7.61 4.70 11.77
C CYS A 384 -6.13 4.45 11.45
N TRP A 385 -5.26 5.46 11.60
CA TRP A 385 -3.82 5.41 11.32
C TRP A 385 -3.43 5.21 9.85
N GLU A 386 -4.38 5.34 8.93
CA GLU A 386 -4.12 5.36 7.48
C GLU A 386 -3.81 6.78 6.97
N GLU A 387 -3.17 6.90 5.81
CA GLU A 387 -2.83 8.18 5.18
C GLU A 387 -4.08 9.04 4.92
N LEU A 388 -4.03 10.34 5.21
CA LEU A 388 -5.18 11.25 4.96
C LEU A 388 -5.56 11.36 3.47
N SER A 389 -4.65 11.02 2.56
CA SER A 389 -4.86 10.96 1.11
C SER A 389 -5.73 9.78 0.66
N SER A 390 -5.85 8.72 1.46
CA SER A 390 -6.52 7.46 1.09
C SER A 390 -8.05 7.51 1.17
N ALA A 391 -8.62 8.58 1.74
CA ALA A 391 -10.07 8.79 1.81
C ALA A 391 -10.38 10.28 2.00
N PRO A 392 -11.63 10.72 1.71
CA PRO A 392 -12.06 12.10 1.96
C PRO A 392 -11.89 12.47 3.43
N SER A 393 -11.16 13.55 3.66
CA SER A 393 -10.82 14.08 4.97
C SER A 393 -11.59 15.36 5.26
N LEU A 394 -11.65 15.74 6.54
CA LEU A 394 -12.21 17.00 7.00
C LEU A 394 -11.30 17.62 8.07
N ALA A 395 -11.45 18.92 8.27
CA ALA A 395 -10.79 19.65 9.35
C ALA A 395 -11.74 19.76 10.54
N LEU A 396 -11.29 19.28 11.69
CA LEU A 396 -11.98 19.44 12.97
C LEU A 396 -11.90 20.91 13.43
N THR A 397 -12.79 21.31 14.34
CA THR A 397 -12.79 22.69 14.86
C THR A 397 -11.51 23.05 15.63
N CYS A 398 -10.83 22.05 16.17
CA CYS A 398 -9.50 22.18 16.78
C CYS A 398 -8.34 22.29 15.76
N GLY A 399 -8.63 22.19 14.45
CA GLY A 399 -7.66 22.30 13.36
C GLY A 399 -6.95 20.99 12.97
N HIS A 400 -7.16 19.89 13.70
CA HIS A 400 -6.65 18.58 13.30
C HIS A 400 -7.47 17.99 12.14
N LEU A 401 -6.82 17.17 11.30
CA LEU A 401 -7.45 16.49 10.18
C LEU A 401 -7.76 15.03 10.51
N CYS A 402 -8.86 14.52 9.99
CA CYS A 402 -9.19 13.10 10.00
C CYS A 402 -10.07 12.73 8.81
N HIS A 403 -10.15 11.45 8.48
CA HIS A 403 -11.11 10.99 7.47
C HIS A 403 -12.55 11.24 7.94
N ALA A 404 -13.40 11.68 7.03
CA ALA A 404 -14.80 11.97 7.34
C ALA A 404 -15.55 10.73 7.83
N HIS A 405 -15.32 9.57 7.20
CA HIS A 405 -15.93 8.31 7.61
C HIS A 405 -15.50 7.89 9.02
N CYS A 406 -14.25 8.07 9.41
CA CYS A 406 -13.79 7.75 10.76
C CYS A 406 -14.46 8.63 11.82
N ALA A 407 -14.66 9.93 11.53
CA ALA A 407 -15.40 10.81 12.42
C ALA A 407 -16.90 10.43 12.51
N GLU A 408 -17.53 10.06 11.39
CA GLU A 408 -18.90 9.52 11.37
C GLU A 408 -19.01 8.26 12.25
N GLU A 409 -18.08 7.31 12.07
CA GLU A 409 -18.06 6.04 12.80
C GLU A 409 -17.83 6.25 14.30
N GLN A 410 -16.92 7.15 14.69
CA GLN A 410 -16.71 7.52 16.09
C GLN A 410 -17.99 8.05 16.75
N LEU A 411 -18.73 8.94 16.07
CA LEU A 411 -19.99 9.47 16.58
C LEU A 411 -21.10 8.41 16.65
N GLN A 412 -21.13 7.48 15.69
CA GLN A 412 -22.11 6.39 15.66
C GLN A 412 -21.84 5.34 16.75
N LYS A 413 -20.57 4.98 16.98
CA LYS A 413 -20.15 4.07 18.06
C LYS A 413 -20.45 4.66 19.43
N GLY A 414 -20.24 5.97 19.60
CA GLY A 414 -20.46 6.67 20.86
C GLY A 414 -19.41 6.29 21.91
N PHE A 415 -19.82 6.23 23.18
CA PHE A 415 -18.92 5.89 24.28
C PHE A 415 -18.79 4.37 24.48
N PRO A 416 -17.59 3.89 24.85
CA PRO A 416 -17.39 2.51 25.23
C PRO A 416 -17.98 2.23 26.61
N GLY A 417 -18.52 1.02 26.79
CA GLY A 417 -19.00 0.56 28.09
C GLY A 417 -20.38 1.11 28.51
N PRO A 418 -20.86 0.71 29.70
CA PRO A 418 -22.17 1.12 30.20
C PRO A 418 -22.16 2.59 30.63
N ASN A 419 -21.07 3.04 31.25
CA ASN A 419 -20.93 4.39 31.77
C ASN A 419 -20.77 5.41 30.64
N ILE A 420 -21.59 6.45 30.67
CA ILE A 420 -21.53 7.54 29.69
C ILE A 420 -20.18 8.24 29.81
N SER A 421 -19.46 8.29 28.69
CA SER A 421 -18.27 9.11 28.47
C SER A 421 -18.54 10.08 27.32
N LEU A 422 -17.93 11.27 27.34
CA LEU A 422 -18.08 12.26 26.27
C LEU A 422 -16.85 12.35 25.37
N ASN A 423 -15.84 11.52 25.60
CA ASN A 423 -14.55 11.58 24.89
C ASN A 423 -14.68 11.41 23.38
N PHE A 424 -15.71 10.67 22.92
CA PHE A 424 -15.99 10.46 21.49
C PHE A 424 -16.43 11.74 20.76
N LEU A 425 -16.67 12.87 21.45
CA LEU A 425 -16.91 14.18 20.85
C LEU A 425 -15.62 14.96 20.57
N PHE A 426 -14.47 14.46 21.00
CA PHE A 426 -13.21 15.18 20.95
C PHE A 426 -12.19 14.48 20.05
N CYS A 427 -11.34 15.27 19.41
CA CYS A 427 -10.16 14.80 18.70
C CYS A 427 -9.24 14.01 19.67
N PRO A 428 -8.81 12.78 19.32
CA PRO A 428 -7.93 11.97 20.17
C PRO A 428 -6.60 12.66 20.50
N SER A 429 -6.07 13.44 19.57
CA SER A 429 -4.79 14.15 19.76
C SER A 429 -4.90 15.33 20.73
N CYS A 430 -6.06 15.97 20.81
CA CYS A 430 -6.28 17.10 21.70
C CYS A 430 -6.81 16.69 23.08
N GLY A 431 -7.67 15.67 23.11
CA GLY A 431 -8.57 15.43 24.23
C GLY A 431 -9.56 16.58 24.47
N PRO A 432 -10.36 16.52 25.55
CA PRO A 432 -11.35 17.53 25.91
C PRO A 432 -10.76 18.82 26.53
N GLY A 433 -9.43 18.93 26.63
CA GLY A 433 -8.73 20.01 27.35
C GLY A 433 -7.74 20.80 26.49
N HIS A 434 -7.99 20.98 25.19
CA HIS A 434 -7.07 21.71 24.31
C HIS A 434 -6.91 23.18 24.76
N ALA A 435 -5.66 23.67 24.81
CA ALA A 435 -5.30 24.96 25.40
C ALA A 435 -6.06 26.17 24.82
N ALA A 436 -6.46 26.12 23.54
CA ALA A 436 -7.22 27.21 22.91
C ALA A 436 -8.69 27.31 23.40
N GLU A 437 -9.28 26.22 23.89
CA GLU A 437 -10.67 26.19 24.38
C GLU A 437 -10.80 26.39 25.89
N GLN A 438 -9.73 26.17 26.65
CA GLN A 438 -9.70 26.41 28.11
C GLN A 438 -10.03 27.86 28.48
N ALA A 439 -9.79 28.82 27.56
CA ALA A 439 -10.13 30.22 27.76
C ALA A 439 -11.63 30.53 27.60
N ALA A 440 -12.40 29.68 26.89
CA ALA A 440 -13.81 29.93 26.55
C ALA A 440 -14.80 29.14 27.42
N CYS A 441 -14.43 27.93 27.85
CA CYS A 441 -15.23 27.13 28.79
C CYS A 441 -14.30 26.34 29.72
N PRO A 442 -14.28 26.62 31.03
CA PRO A 442 -13.45 25.85 31.95
C PRO A 442 -13.93 24.40 32.07
N GLN A 443 -15.23 24.13 31.89
CA GLN A 443 -15.79 22.77 31.97
C GLN A 443 -15.44 21.93 30.73
N HIS A 444 -14.44 21.06 30.86
CA HIS A 444 -13.92 20.23 29.76
C HIS A 444 -15.00 19.32 29.15
N ALA A 445 -15.83 18.69 29.98
CA ALA A 445 -16.93 17.84 29.51
C ALA A 445 -17.97 18.61 28.67
N LEU A 446 -18.06 19.93 28.85
CA LEU A 446 -18.98 20.82 28.14
C LEU A 446 -18.27 21.72 27.13
N ALA A 447 -16.97 21.51 26.89
CA ALA A 447 -16.23 22.20 25.85
C ALA A 447 -16.89 21.96 24.49
N ARG A 448 -16.59 22.83 23.52
CA ARG A 448 -17.15 22.68 22.19
C ARG A 448 -16.67 21.34 21.60
N SER A 449 -17.57 20.64 20.91
CA SER A 449 -17.20 19.39 20.25
C SER A 449 -16.14 19.68 19.19
N HIS A 450 -15.03 18.92 19.19
CA HIS A 450 -14.03 19.03 18.12
C HIS A 450 -14.59 18.52 16.79
N LEU A 451 -15.58 17.61 16.84
CA LEU A 451 -16.25 17.04 15.69
C LEU A 451 -17.39 17.93 15.16
N ASP A 452 -17.56 19.16 15.68
CA ASP A 452 -18.59 20.13 15.24
C ASP A 452 -18.34 20.63 13.80
N HIS A 453 -18.72 19.80 12.83
CA HIS A 453 -18.53 20.03 11.41
C HIS A 453 -19.87 19.94 10.65
N PRO A 454 -20.14 20.79 9.64
CA PRO A 454 -21.40 20.74 8.87
C PRO A 454 -21.79 19.35 8.37
N ALA A 455 -20.82 18.58 7.87
CA ALA A 455 -21.05 17.22 7.38
C ALA A 455 -21.48 16.21 8.48
N LEU A 456 -21.20 16.51 9.75
CA LEU A 456 -21.47 15.63 10.89
C LEU A 456 -22.69 16.07 11.73
N GLN A 457 -23.31 17.21 11.41
CA GLN A 457 -24.39 17.79 12.22
C GLN A 457 -25.56 16.83 12.47
N GLY A 458 -25.93 16.03 11.46
CA GLY A 458 -27.00 15.03 11.61
C GLY A 458 -26.69 13.97 12.68
N LEU A 459 -25.42 13.60 12.86
CA LEU A 459 -24.98 12.62 13.85
C LEU A 459 -24.73 13.26 15.23
N LEU A 460 -24.40 14.55 15.29
CA LEU A 460 -24.08 15.25 16.53
C LEU A 460 -25.30 15.58 17.41
N GLN A 461 -26.49 15.71 16.83
CA GLN A 461 -27.68 16.14 17.57
C GLN A 461 -27.99 15.26 18.80
N LYS A 462 -27.99 13.93 18.64
CA LYS A 462 -28.26 13.01 19.76
C LYS A 462 -27.16 13.07 20.84
N PRO A 463 -25.86 12.94 20.52
CA PRO A 463 -24.78 13.09 21.49
C PRO A 463 -24.78 14.41 22.26
N LEU A 464 -25.02 15.54 21.58
CA LEU A 464 -25.02 16.86 22.24
C LEU A 464 -26.22 17.00 23.18
N ARG A 465 -27.40 16.49 22.80
CA ARG A 465 -28.56 16.44 23.70
C ARG A 465 -28.32 15.56 24.92
N LEU A 466 -27.67 14.41 24.74
CA LEU A 466 -27.28 13.52 25.85
C LEU A 466 -26.31 14.23 26.79
N ARG A 467 -25.32 14.95 26.25
CA ARG A 467 -24.37 15.76 27.02
C ARG A 467 -25.07 16.82 27.89
N ASP A 468 -26.03 17.56 27.33
CA ASP A 468 -26.75 18.60 28.06
C ASP A 468 -27.63 18.01 29.19
N GLN A 469 -28.27 16.87 28.91
CA GLN A 469 -29.03 16.12 29.91
C GLN A 469 -28.13 15.56 31.02
N LEU A 470 -26.96 15.05 30.65
CA LEU A 470 -25.97 14.52 31.58
C LEU A 470 -25.44 15.63 32.49
N ALA A 471 -25.13 16.81 31.94
CA ALA A 471 -24.71 17.98 32.71
C ALA A 471 -25.77 18.40 33.73
N THR A 472 -27.04 18.39 33.32
CA THR A 472 -28.18 18.70 34.18
C THR A 472 -28.31 17.67 35.31
N CYS A 473 -28.24 16.38 34.98
CA CYS A 473 -28.29 15.28 35.94
C CYS A 473 -27.13 15.34 36.95
N ALA A 474 -25.91 15.60 36.47
CA ALA A 474 -24.71 15.73 37.29
C ALA A 474 -24.79 16.89 38.28
N ARG A 475 -25.23 18.07 37.83
CA ARG A 475 -25.44 19.24 38.71
C ARG A 475 -26.54 18.99 39.74
N ALA A 476 -27.63 18.36 39.34
CA ALA A 476 -28.70 17.98 40.26
C ALA A 476 -28.17 17.02 41.35
N ARG A 477 -27.35 16.04 40.98
CA ARG A 477 -26.75 15.11 41.95
C ARG A 477 -25.83 15.81 42.95
N LEU A 478 -24.97 16.71 42.49
CA LEU A 478 -24.09 17.46 43.39
C LEU A 478 -24.85 18.35 44.38
N ARG A 479 -25.98 18.94 43.95
CA ARG A 479 -26.85 19.73 44.85
C ARG A 479 -27.44 18.86 45.95
N MET A 480 -27.96 17.70 45.59
CA MET A 480 -28.58 16.78 46.56
C MET A 480 -27.60 16.26 47.59
N GLU A 481 -26.37 15.95 47.18
CA GLU A 481 -25.32 15.49 48.11
C GLU A 481 -24.67 16.64 48.89
N GLY A 482 -25.11 17.89 48.68
CA GLY A 482 -24.56 19.07 49.34
C GLY A 482 -23.13 19.44 48.92
N LEU A 483 -22.57 18.77 47.92
CA LEU A 483 -21.15 18.83 47.55
C LEU A 483 -20.74 20.15 46.89
N LEU A 484 -21.67 20.89 46.30
CA LEU A 484 -21.34 22.16 45.62
C LEU A 484 -20.66 23.18 46.55
N HIS A 485 -21.00 23.17 47.85
CA HIS A 485 -20.45 24.11 48.83
C HIS A 485 -19.52 23.43 49.84
N SER A 486 -19.69 22.13 50.09
CA SER A 486 -18.91 21.41 51.10
C SER A 486 -17.61 20.81 50.57
N GLU A 487 -17.49 20.56 49.26
CA GLU A 487 -16.33 19.90 48.67
C GLU A 487 -15.18 20.89 48.45
N PRO A 488 -13.98 20.67 49.05
CA PRO A 488 -12.82 21.52 48.85
C PRO A 488 -12.34 21.60 47.40
N ALA A 489 -12.48 20.50 46.65
CA ALA A 489 -12.06 20.42 45.26
C ALA A 489 -12.84 21.34 44.30
N LEU A 490 -14.03 21.81 44.70
CA LEU A 490 -14.89 22.71 43.93
C LEU A 490 -14.76 24.18 44.33
N GLN A 491 -13.95 24.49 45.35
CA GLN A 491 -13.78 25.85 45.85
C GLN A 491 -12.85 26.69 44.94
N PRO A 492 -12.90 28.03 45.04
CA PRO A 492 -12.03 28.91 44.26
C PRO A 492 -10.55 28.54 44.38
N GLY A 493 -9.87 28.39 43.23
CA GLY A 493 -8.46 28.01 43.14
C GLY A 493 -8.15 26.52 43.36
N ALA A 494 -9.15 25.67 43.61
CA ALA A 494 -8.99 24.23 43.72
C ALA A 494 -9.01 23.54 42.34
N GLU A 495 -8.77 22.21 42.32
CA GLU A 495 -8.64 21.43 41.09
C GLU A 495 -9.85 21.58 40.16
N PHE A 496 -11.09 21.56 40.67
CA PHE A 496 -12.33 21.65 39.89
C PHE A 496 -13.05 22.99 40.05
N ASP A 497 -12.34 24.06 40.39
CA ASP A 497 -12.91 25.41 40.45
C ASP A 497 -13.63 25.78 39.15
N GLY A 498 -14.90 26.20 39.25
CA GLY A 498 -15.75 26.50 38.08
C GLY A 498 -16.11 25.29 37.21
N ARG A 499 -15.73 24.06 37.62
CA ARG A 499 -15.90 22.80 36.86
C ARG A 499 -16.71 21.73 37.59
N PRO A 500 -17.93 22.03 38.06
CA PRO A 500 -18.73 21.07 38.83
C PRO A 500 -19.12 19.82 38.03
N VAL A 501 -19.39 19.95 36.73
CA VAL A 501 -19.75 18.78 35.91
C VAL A 501 -18.57 17.82 35.74
N ASP A 502 -17.36 18.33 35.52
CA ASP A 502 -16.16 17.50 35.42
C ASP A 502 -15.89 16.75 36.73
N TYR A 503 -16.04 17.44 37.87
CA TYR A 503 -15.95 16.81 39.19
C TYR A 503 -16.98 15.67 39.33
N ALA A 504 -18.25 15.94 39.02
CA ALA A 504 -19.29 14.92 39.09
C ALA A 504 -19.00 13.71 38.21
N LEU A 505 -18.56 13.90 36.96
CA LEU A 505 -18.23 12.80 36.04
C LEU A 505 -16.99 12.01 36.48
N SER A 506 -16.08 12.63 37.25
CA SER A 506 -14.94 11.95 37.84
C SER A 506 -15.32 11.09 39.05
N LYS A 507 -16.36 11.47 39.81
CA LYS A 507 -16.77 10.80 41.06
C LYS A 507 -17.99 9.92 40.95
N PHE A 508 -18.83 10.13 39.95
CA PHE A 508 -20.08 9.41 39.75
C PHE A 508 -20.06 8.64 38.44
N LEU A 509 -20.89 7.60 38.40
CA LEU A 509 -21.23 6.86 37.20
C LEU A 509 -22.60 7.31 36.71
N PHE A 510 -22.74 7.47 35.40
CA PHE A 510 -24.02 7.78 34.76
C PHE A 510 -24.25 6.81 33.61
N PHE A 511 -25.49 6.34 33.47
CA PHE A 511 -25.86 5.34 32.46
C PHE A 511 -26.96 5.89 31.54
N GLU A 512 -26.97 5.47 30.27
CA GLU A 512 -28.06 5.78 29.32
C GLU A 512 -29.17 4.72 29.47
N CYS A 513 -30.38 5.14 29.81
CA CYS A 513 -31.51 4.23 29.93
C CYS A 513 -31.91 3.65 28.56
N SER A 514 -32.06 2.33 28.46
CA SER A 514 -32.37 1.63 27.21
C SER A 514 -33.77 1.89 26.65
N LYS A 515 -34.71 2.35 27.49
CA LYS A 515 -36.10 2.66 27.06
C LYS A 515 -36.30 4.13 26.70
N CYS A 516 -35.82 5.05 27.53
CA CYS A 516 -36.08 6.48 27.35
C CYS A 516 -34.86 7.28 26.86
N PHE A 517 -33.69 6.65 26.77
CA PHE A 517 -32.42 7.24 26.31
C PHE A 517 -31.94 8.46 27.11
N LYS A 518 -32.49 8.66 28.32
CA LYS A 518 -32.05 9.72 29.23
C LYS A 518 -30.94 9.20 30.15
N PRO A 519 -29.97 10.07 30.50
CA PRO A 519 -28.96 9.73 31.48
C PRO A 519 -29.58 9.62 32.88
N TYR A 520 -29.11 8.67 33.69
CA TYR A 520 -29.47 8.55 35.10
C TYR A 520 -28.24 8.24 35.96
N PHE A 521 -28.32 8.60 37.24
CA PHE A 521 -27.26 8.36 38.20
C PHE A 521 -27.13 6.87 38.52
N GLY A 522 -25.92 6.35 38.36
CA GLY A 522 -25.58 4.95 38.53
C GLY A 522 -24.74 4.66 39.77
N GLY A 523 -24.60 5.59 40.73
CA GLY A 523 -23.76 5.40 41.92
C GLY A 523 -22.40 6.12 41.84
N ARG A 524 -21.66 6.08 42.95
CA ARG A 524 -20.29 6.59 43.06
C ARG A 524 -19.29 5.65 42.38
N ARG A 525 -18.25 6.24 41.79
CA ARG A 525 -17.13 5.55 41.15
C ARG A 525 -16.16 5.08 42.24
N GLU A 526 -15.89 3.78 42.31
CA GLU A 526 -14.83 3.25 43.17
C GLU A 526 -13.46 3.44 42.49
N CYS A 527 -12.44 3.84 43.25
CA CYS A 527 -11.07 3.90 42.76
C CYS A 527 -10.59 2.45 42.51
N GLY A 528 -10.53 2.01 41.25
CA GLY A 528 -10.06 0.68 40.85
C GLY A 528 -11.13 -0.31 40.38
N ALA A 529 -12.42 0.01 40.50
CA ALA A 529 -13.51 -0.86 40.02
C ALA A 529 -14.54 -0.06 39.20
N GLY A 530 -14.12 0.50 38.07
CA GLY A 530 -15.07 0.87 37.02
C GLY A 530 -15.63 -0.42 36.39
N PRO A 531 -16.95 -0.59 36.24
CA PRO A 531 -17.47 -1.63 35.37
C PRO A 531 -17.09 -1.25 33.93
N GLY A 532 -16.07 -1.90 33.39
CA GLY A 532 -15.60 -1.70 32.02
C GLY A 532 -14.19 -1.13 31.92
N GLY A 533 -13.19 -1.94 32.31
CA GLY A 533 -11.99 -1.96 31.49
C GLY A 533 -12.40 -2.32 30.05
N ASP A 534 -11.71 -1.77 29.07
CA ASP A 534 -12.00 -1.99 27.65
C ASP A 534 -12.25 -3.49 27.37
N GLY A 535 -13.48 -3.87 26.99
CA GLY A 535 -13.80 -5.23 26.53
C GLY A 535 -14.74 -6.09 27.40
N VAL A 536 -15.30 -5.61 28.52
CA VAL A 536 -16.36 -6.38 29.22
C VAL A 536 -17.70 -6.16 28.50
N GLU A 537 -18.21 -7.20 27.83
CA GLU A 537 -19.56 -7.18 27.26
C GLU A 537 -20.61 -6.96 28.36
N PHE A 538 -21.49 -5.99 28.15
CA PHE A 538 -22.61 -5.69 29.04
C PHE A 538 -23.90 -5.63 28.23
N ASN A 539 -25.00 -6.05 28.83
CA ASN A 539 -26.29 -6.01 28.16
C ASN A 539 -26.91 -4.62 28.27
N LYS A 540 -26.92 -3.86 27.17
CA LYS A 540 -27.54 -2.53 27.11
C LYS A 540 -29.02 -2.54 27.55
N GLN A 541 -29.75 -3.65 27.36
CA GLN A 541 -31.17 -3.74 27.71
C GLN A 541 -31.43 -3.71 29.23
N GLU A 542 -30.44 -4.11 30.03
CA GLU A 542 -30.53 -4.14 31.50
C GLU A 542 -30.32 -2.75 32.13
N LEU A 543 -29.76 -1.79 31.38
CA LEU A 543 -29.60 -0.41 31.83
C LEU A 543 -30.93 0.33 31.78
N LEU A 544 -31.68 0.27 32.87
CA LEU A 544 -32.96 0.96 33.01
C LEU A 544 -32.89 1.99 34.13
N CYS A 545 -33.37 3.20 33.85
CA CYS A 545 -33.61 4.15 34.93
C CYS A 545 -34.78 3.66 35.80
N ALA A 546 -34.83 4.11 37.06
CA ALA A 546 -35.84 3.70 38.03
C ALA A 546 -37.28 3.90 37.51
N THR A 547 -37.54 5.00 36.80
CA THR A 547 -38.85 5.26 36.17
C THR A 547 -39.25 4.19 35.14
N CYS A 548 -38.30 3.72 34.34
CA CYS A 548 -38.53 2.77 33.25
C CYS A 548 -38.62 1.31 33.72
N MET A 549 -38.22 1.04 34.96
CA MET A 549 -38.45 -0.22 35.64
C MET A 549 -39.81 -0.31 36.33
N GLY A 550 -40.56 0.79 36.41
CA GLY A 550 -41.90 0.82 37.02
C GLY A 550 -41.91 1.18 38.51
N SER A 551 -40.93 1.95 38.99
CA SER A 551 -41.02 2.54 40.34
C SER A 551 -42.18 3.55 40.43
N ASP A 552 -42.90 3.51 41.54
CA ASP A 552 -43.97 4.48 41.83
C ASP A 552 -43.40 5.90 41.86
N LYS A 553 -44.10 6.82 41.20
CA LYS A 553 -43.70 8.23 41.13
C LYS A 553 -44.11 8.93 42.42
N CYS A 554 -43.23 9.75 42.98
CA CYS A 554 -43.57 10.66 44.06
C CYS A 554 -44.59 11.69 43.55
N GLN A 555 -45.59 12.03 44.37
CA GLN A 555 -46.62 13.01 44.00
C GLN A 555 -46.08 14.45 43.91
N GLU A 556 -45.03 14.77 44.67
CA GLU A 556 -44.39 16.10 44.71
C GLU A 556 -43.22 16.23 43.72
N HIS A 557 -42.37 15.20 43.63
CA HIS A 557 -41.13 15.24 42.84
C HIS A 557 -41.19 14.39 41.55
N GLY A 558 -42.35 13.81 41.24
CA GLY A 558 -42.51 12.95 40.07
C GLY A 558 -41.61 11.72 40.12
N ALA A 559 -40.98 11.40 39.00
CA ALA A 559 -39.99 10.31 38.92
C ALA A 559 -38.54 10.81 39.04
N ASP A 560 -38.37 12.11 39.22
CA ASP A 560 -37.08 12.73 39.42
C ASP A 560 -36.62 12.34 40.83
N PHE A 561 -35.39 11.86 40.96
CA PHE A 561 -34.76 11.46 42.23
C PHE A 561 -35.17 10.09 42.83
N ILE A 562 -35.76 9.19 42.04
CA ILE A 562 -35.93 7.80 42.50
C ILE A 562 -34.55 7.11 42.56
N GLU A 563 -34.12 6.74 43.76
CA GLU A 563 -32.84 6.11 44.03
C GLU A 563 -32.94 4.59 44.15
N TRP A 564 -31.83 3.92 43.87
CA TRP A 564 -31.75 2.46 43.97
C TRP A 564 -31.63 2.02 45.42
N LYS A 565 -32.32 0.94 45.78
CA LYS A 565 -32.10 0.21 47.04
C LYS A 565 -30.81 -0.62 46.93
N CYS A 566 -30.05 -0.73 48.01
CA CYS A 566 -28.98 -1.71 48.12
C CYS A 566 -29.52 -3.12 47.85
N HIS A 567 -28.78 -3.92 47.09
CA HIS A 567 -29.15 -5.31 46.79
C HIS A 567 -29.13 -6.18 48.06
N TYR A 568 -28.30 -5.83 49.04
CA TYR A 568 -28.03 -6.64 50.24
C TYR A 568 -28.69 -6.13 51.52
N CYS A 569 -29.31 -4.94 51.51
CA CYS A 569 -29.99 -4.39 52.69
C CYS A 569 -31.05 -3.35 52.32
N CYS A 570 -31.76 -2.80 53.31
CA CYS A 570 -32.81 -1.80 53.11
C CYS A 570 -32.33 -0.34 53.08
N ASN A 571 -31.01 -0.10 52.93
CA ASN A 571 -30.47 1.24 52.77
C ASN A 571 -30.43 1.64 51.29
N VAL A 572 -30.41 2.95 51.05
CA VAL A 572 -30.20 3.51 49.71
C VAL A 572 -28.82 3.14 49.19
N SER A 573 -28.74 2.77 47.92
CA SER A 573 -27.52 2.44 47.22
C SER A 573 -26.67 3.69 46.98
N SER A 574 -25.39 3.59 47.29
CA SER A 574 -24.39 4.62 47.02
C SER A 574 -23.40 4.19 45.93
N TRP A 575 -23.30 2.89 45.66
CA TRP A 575 -22.32 2.28 44.77
C TRP A 575 -22.99 1.38 43.74
N PHE A 576 -22.34 1.19 42.60
CA PHE A 576 -22.73 0.21 41.59
C PHE A 576 -21.52 -0.62 41.18
N CYS A 577 -21.56 -1.89 41.58
CA CYS A 577 -20.44 -2.81 41.50
C CYS A 577 -20.71 -3.90 40.47
N TRP A 578 -19.63 -4.38 39.86
CA TRP A 578 -19.61 -5.52 38.92
C TRP A 578 -20.59 -5.40 37.74
N GLY A 579 -20.97 -4.18 37.37
CA GLY A 579 -21.83 -3.91 36.22
C GLY A 579 -23.31 -4.29 36.41
N SER A 580 -23.73 -4.73 37.60
CA SER A 580 -25.11 -5.18 37.85
C SER A 580 -25.64 -4.92 39.26
N THR A 581 -24.78 -4.62 40.24
CA THR A 581 -25.15 -4.70 41.65
C THR A 581 -25.09 -3.35 42.36
N HIS A 582 -26.24 -2.84 42.77
CA HIS A 582 -26.38 -1.63 43.59
C HIS A 582 -26.08 -1.93 45.07
N MET A 583 -25.20 -1.17 45.74
CA MET A 583 -24.82 -1.40 47.15
C MET A 583 -24.78 -0.09 47.96
N CYS A 584 -25.19 -0.11 49.23
CA CYS A 584 -24.98 1.01 50.15
C CYS A 584 -23.52 1.05 50.67
N ASN A 585 -23.11 2.16 51.29
CA ASN A 585 -21.76 2.31 51.85
C ASN A 585 -21.37 1.18 52.80
N GLU A 586 -22.27 0.74 53.68
CA GLU A 586 -22.00 -0.34 54.62
C GLU A 586 -21.78 -1.66 53.87
N CYS A 587 -22.74 -2.12 53.06
CA CYS A 587 -22.62 -3.37 52.32
C CYS A 587 -21.43 -3.38 51.35
N HIS A 588 -21.07 -2.23 50.79
CA HIS A 588 -19.90 -2.07 49.94
C HIS A 588 -18.59 -2.23 50.72
N ASN A 589 -18.41 -1.48 51.82
CA ASN A 589 -17.15 -1.38 52.55
C ASN A 589 -16.82 -2.64 53.38
N THR A 590 -17.81 -3.44 53.77
CA THR A 590 -17.57 -4.71 54.48
C THR A 590 -17.02 -5.81 53.55
N GLY A 591 -17.00 -5.56 52.23
CA GLY A 591 -16.61 -6.52 51.20
C GLY A 591 -17.64 -7.64 51.04
N ALA A 592 -17.81 -8.16 49.83
CA ALA A 592 -18.70 -9.28 49.49
C ALA A 592 -18.36 -10.63 50.20
N ARG A 593 -17.68 -10.63 51.35
CA ARG A 593 -17.41 -11.81 52.18
C ARG A 593 -18.58 -12.22 53.08
N ALA A 594 -19.60 -11.38 53.27
CA ALA A 594 -20.71 -11.67 54.18
C ALA A 594 -21.98 -12.27 53.52
N PHE A 595 -22.12 -12.25 52.19
CA PHE A 595 -23.39 -12.59 51.51
C PHE A 595 -23.30 -13.75 50.51
N ARG A 596 -22.53 -14.81 50.85
CA ARG A 596 -22.69 -16.15 50.23
C ARG A 596 -23.73 -17.00 50.97
N THR A 597 -24.86 -16.42 51.34
CA THR A 597 -26.02 -17.19 51.81
C THR A 597 -27.17 -17.03 50.81
N PRO A 598 -27.79 -18.12 50.35
CA PRO A 598 -28.96 -18.05 49.47
C PRO A 598 -30.06 -17.22 50.16
N ALA A 599 -30.91 -16.59 49.34
CA ALA A 599 -31.96 -15.64 49.70
C ALA A 599 -33.05 -16.10 50.71
N MET A 600 -32.82 -17.15 51.51
CA MET A 600 -33.77 -17.71 52.48
C MET A 600 -33.43 -17.44 53.96
N LEU A 601 -32.38 -16.68 54.31
CA LEU A 601 -31.97 -16.51 55.73
C LEU A 601 -31.84 -15.06 56.22
N ILE A 602 -32.50 -14.09 55.58
CA ILE A 602 -32.64 -12.72 56.13
C ILE A 602 -34.08 -12.51 56.60
N LEU A 603 -34.54 -13.37 57.51
CA LEU A 603 -35.62 -13.07 58.45
C LEU A 603 -35.17 -13.60 59.82
N SER A 604 -35.32 -12.77 60.84
CA SER A 604 -34.92 -12.96 62.25
C SER A 604 -33.45 -12.70 62.59
N ARG A 605 -33.16 -11.43 62.88
CA ARG A 605 -32.41 -11.02 64.08
C ARG A 605 -32.45 -9.51 64.20
N ASN A 606 -33.52 -9.03 64.84
CA ASN A 606 -33.53 -7.87 65.74
C ASN A 606 -34.92 -7.77 66.38
N ALA A 607 -35.16 -8.70 67.31
CA ALA A 607 -36.09 -8.53 68.42
C ALA A 607 -35.34 -9.04 69.64
N HIS A 608 -34.79 -8.08 70.43
CA HIS A 608 -34.26 -8.16 71.79
C HIS A 608 -33.02 -7.27 71.96
N GLN A 609 -33.22 -5.96 72.12
CA GLN A 609 -33.07 -5.22 73.39
C GLN A 609 -33.39 -3.75 73.15
#